data_AF-A0A7C3TFI5-F1
#
_entry.id   AF-A0A7C3TFI5-F1
#
_cell.length_a   1.000
_cell.length_b   1.000
_cell.length_c   1.000
_cell.angle_alpha   90.00
_cell.angle_beta   90.00
_cell.angle_gamma   90.00
#
_symmetry.space_group_name_H-M   'P 1'
#
loop_
_entity.id
_entity.type
_entity.pdbx_description
1 polymer ?
#
loop_
_entity_poly.entity_id
_entity_poly.type
_entity_poly.pdbx_seq_one_letter_code
_entity_poly.pdbx_strand_id
1 'polypeptide(L)' 'ASLLDSEYGIAVRSGHMCCYPLMKYVLGKPEGLIRASVYIYNTIKEVDYFISSLRKIIAKMR' A
#
# COMPACT_ATOMS: atom_id res chain seq x y z
N ALA A 1 -0.90 -2.51 -5.65
CA ALA A 1 -0.22 -1.25 -5.99
C ALA A 1 -0.74 -0.72 -7.31
N SER A 2 -0.66 -1.48 -8.40
CA SER A 2 -1.07 -1.03 -9.74
C SER A 2 -2.49 -0.46 -9.81
N LEU A 3 -3.48 -1.07 -9.13
CA LEU A 3 -4.86 -0.56 -9.11
C LEU A 3 -5.02 0.79 -8.37
N LEU A 4 -4.24 1.01 -7.30
CA LEU A 4 -4.25 2.30 -6.59
C LEU A 4 -3.68 3.41 -7.47
N ASP A 5 -2.65 3.08 -8.25
CA ASP A 5 -2.01 4.00 -9.19
C ASP A 5 -2.94 4.30 -10.39
N SER A 6 -3.39 3.26 -11.10
CA SER A 6 -4.14 3.42 -12.34
C SER A 6 -5.56 3.97 -12.16
N GLU A 7 -6.26 3.63 -11.08
CA GLU A 7 -7.66 4.07 -10.87
C GLU A 7 -7.79 5.31 -9.99
N TYR A 8 -6.83 5.56 -9.09
CA TYR A 8 -6.95 6.60 -8.06
C TYR A 8 -5.75 7.56 -8.03
N GLY A 9 -4.72 7.35 -8.85
CA GLY A 9 -3.52 8.19 -8.86
C GLY A 9 -2.72 8.14 -7.56
N ILE A 10 -2.80 7.04 -6.81
CA ILE A 10 -2.14 6.91 -5.50
C ILE A 10 -0.90 6.03 -5.60
N ALA A 11 0.27 6.67 -5.49
CA ALA A 11 1.55 5.99 -5.48
C ALA A 11 1.83 5.28 -4.15
N VAL A 12 2.02 3.96 -4.20
CA VAL A 12 2.48 3.13 -3.08
C VAL A 12 3.56 2.16 -3.55
N ARG A 13 4.38 1.67 -2.62
CA ARG A 13 5.40 0.65 -2.93
C ARG A 13 4.89 -0.75 -2.61
N SER A 14 5.02 -1.68 -3.55
CA SER A 14 4.79 -3.11 -3.31
C SER A 14 6.08 -3.93 -3.45
N GLY A 15 6.10 -5.12 -2.87
CA GLY A 15 7.21 -6.08 -2.94
C GLY A 15 7.88 -6.28 -1.60
N HIS A 16 9.18 -6.58 -1.60
CA HIS A 16 9.90 -6.98 -0.38
C HIS A 16 10.55 -5.84 0.43
N MET A 17 10.39 -4.59 -0.01
CA MET A 17 11.04 -3.40 0.58
C MET A 17 12.57 -3.51 0.75
N CYS A 18 13.23 -4.31 -0.09
CA CYS A 18 14.67 -4.63 0.07
C CYS A 18 15.01 -5.29 1.42
N CYS A 19 14.02 -5.89 2.09
CA CYS A 19 14.13 -6.49 3.42
C CYS A 19 13.63 -7.95 3.42
N TYR A 20 13.97 -8.73 2.39
CA TYR A 20 13.46 -10.10 2.20
C TYR A 20 13.64 -11.01 3.44
N PRO A 21 14.79 -11.04 4.14
CA PRO A 21 14.94 -11.87 5.34
C PRO A 21 13.95 -11.51 6.45
N LEU A 22 13.77 -10.22 6.74
CA LEU A 22 12.79 -9.75 7.72
C LEU A 22 11.38 -10.22 7.36
N MET A 23 10.99 -10.08 6.10
CA MET A 23 9.66 -10.43 5.65
C MET A 23 9.38 -11.93 5.73
N LYS A 24 10.35 -12.75 5.31
CA LYS A 24 10.20 -14.21 5.31
C LYS A 24 10.24 -14.78 6.73
N TYR A 25 11.23 -14.40 7.53
CA TYR A 25 11.54 -15.09 8.78
C TYR A 25 10.88 -14.47 10.01
N VAL A 26 10.58 -13.17 10.00
CA VAL A 26 10.00 -12.47 11.17
C VAL A 26 8.51 -12.20 10.96
N LEU A 27 8.13 -11.70 9.78
CA LEU A 27 6.75 -11.28 9.50
C LEU A 27 5.88 -12.40 8.90
N GLY A 28 6.47 -13.49 8.41
CA GLY A 28 5.74 -14.57 7.74
C GLY A 28 5.05 -14.12 6.45
N LYS A 29 5.61 -13.13 5.74
CA LYS A 29 5.08 -12.55 4.49
C LYS A 29 6.09 -12.68 3.34
N PRO A 30 6.38 -13.90 2.86
CA PRO A 30 7.36 -14.12 1.78
C PRO A 30 6.94 -13.51 0.44
N GLU A 31 5.64 -13.33 0.21
CA GLU A 31 5.04 -12.69 -0.98
C GLU A 31 5.31 -11.17 -1.04
N GLY A 32 5.77 -10.57 0.06
CA GLY A 32 5.91 -9.13 0.22
C GLY A 32 4.65 -8.46 0.78
N LEU A 33 4.66 -7.13 0.80
CA LEU A 33 3.52 -6.32 1.27
C LEU A 33 3.32 -5.08 0.39
N ILE A 34 2.33 -4.26 0.75
CA ILE A 34 2.13 -2.92 0.20
C ILE A 34 2.40 -1.92 1.33
N ARG A 35 3.20 -0.89 1.06
CA ARG A 35 3.54 0.17 2.01
C ARG A 35 3.17 1.53 1.45
N ALA A 36 2.26 2.21 2.14
CA ALA A 36 2.08 3.66 2.04
C ALA A 36 3.05 4.34 3.01
N SER A 37 3.83 5.29 2.52
CA SER A 37 4.80 6.05 3.35
C SER A 37 4.35 7.51 3.35
N VAL A 38 4.20 8.10 4.53
CA VAL A 38 3.78 9.50 4.69
C VAL A 38 4.97 10.37 5.08
N TYR A 39 4.91 11.66 4.77
CA TYR A 39 5.91 12.64 5.20
C TYR A 39 5.30 14.01 5.47
N ILE A 40 6.12 15.02 5.78
CA ILE A 40 5.69 16.33 6.29
C ILE A 40 4.78 17.12 5.33
N TYR A 41 4.82 16.81 4.04
CA TYR A 41 3.99 17.44 3.02
C TYR A 41 2.66 16.72 2.81
N ASN A 42 2.46 15.54 3.41
CA ASN A 42 1.21 14.83 3.27
C ASN A 42 0.13 15.42 4.18
N THR A 43 -1.12 15.27 3.76
CA THR A 43 -2.27 15.80 4.51
C THR A 43 -3.21 14.69 5.00
N ILE A 44 -3.98 14.97 6.04
CA ILE A 44 -5.03 14.05 6.53
C ILE A 44 -6.04 13.74 5.41
N LYS A 45 -6.36 14.73 4.57
CA LYS A 45 -7.27 14.53 3.42
C LYS A 45 -6.73 13.50 2.42
N GLU A 46 -5.42 13.47 2.18
CA GLU A 46 -4.80 12.45 1.32
C GLU A 46 -4.86 11.06 1.96
N VAL A 47 -4.70 10.96 3.28
CA VAL A 47 -4.83 9.70 4.02
C VAL A 47 -6.27 9.18 3.95
N ASP A 48 -7.25 10.06 4.16
CA ASP A 48 -8.67 9.72 4.05
C ASP A 48 -9.03 9.28 2.63
N TYR A 49 -8.52 9.99 1.62
CA TYR A 49 -8.67 9.62 0.22
C TYR A 49 -8.10 8.23 -0.04
N PHE A 50 -6.87 7.95 0.41
CA PHE A 50 -6.24 6.63 0.31
C PHE A 50 -7.07 5.52 0.96
N ILE A 51 -7.55 5.71 2.18
CA ILE A 51 -8.37 4.71 2.88
C ILE A 51 -9.67 4.44 2.11
N SER A 52 -10.32 5.50 1.63
CA SER A 52 -11.57 5.37 0.87
C SER A 52 -11.38 4.60 -0.45
N SER A 53 -10.31 4.90 -1.18
CA SER A 53 -9.94 4.24 -2.44
C SER A 53 -9.56 2.78 -2.22
N LEU A 54 -8.78 2.49 -1.16
CA LEU A 54 -8.42 1.13 -0.79
C LEU A 54 -9.65 0.27 -0.46
N ARG A 55 -10.62 0.82 0.29
CA ARG A 55 -11.88 0.13 0.59
C ARG A 55 -12.68 -0.22 -0.66
N LYS A 56 -12.73 0.70 -1.64
CA LYS A 56 -13.39 0.46 -2.93
C LYS A 56 -12.74 -0.69 -3.70
N ILE A 57 -11.40 -0.72 -3.74
CA ILE A 57 -10.65 -1.81 -4.38
C ILE A 57 -10.94 -3.14 -3.70
N ILE A 58 -10.89 -3.20 -2.36
CA ILE A 58 -11.17 -4.43 -1.61
C ILE A 58 -12.60 -4.92 -1.86
N ALA A 59 -13.58 -4.02 -1.94
CA ALA A 59 -14.96 -4.37 -2.24
C ALA A 59 -15.16 -4.94 -3.65
N LYS A 60 -14.40 -4.47 -4.65
CA LYS A 60 -14.42 -5.01 -6.02
C LYS A 60 -13.77 -6.40 -6.16
N MET A 61 -12.86 -6.75 -5.23
CA MET A 61 -12.13 -8.03 -5.24
C MET A 61 -12.83 -9.14 -4.43
N ARG A 62 -13.89 -8.80 -3.70
CA ARG A 62 -14.77 -9.75 -3.03
C ARG A 62 -15.84 -10.23 -3.99
#